data_AF-A0A3D2F0B1-F1
#
_entry.id   AF-A0A3D2F0B1-F1
#
_cell.length_a   1.000
_cell.length_b   1.000
_cell.length_c   1.000
_cell.angle_alpha   90.00
_cell.angle_beta   90.00
_cell.angle_gamma   90.00
#
_symmetry.space_group_name_H-M   'P 1'
#
loop_
_entity.id
_entity.type
_entity.pdbx_description
1 polymer ?
#
loop_
_entity_poly.entity_id
_entity_poly.type
_entity_poly.pdbx_seq_one_letter_code
_entity_poly.pdbx_strand_id
1 'polypeptide(L)'
;MDNNLLQKLKDWRKATAEAEKVPVFRVFSNAILEAIAQFKPRDKEALLSIKGIRDRKYNKYGEAVLDLVNEKVENKPTNEREEDTEVNRSSMPFSVSGYLDFLNARLSQSVARIQGDISSLDIRERVIYFSLKDSKDGSVINCLIWKNVYELSGVKFEIGTEVILSGCPDIYKPTGRLSFKALSAELVGEGTLKIAYEKLKAKLQKEGLFDEARKKAILPYPNKIGLITSKGGAVMADFIANIGKFGYKIFFIDSRVEGQLATEELLNSIKTFRNKDIDVLVIIRGGGSMESFLPFNNETLVREVAGFPVPILVGIGHEKDVPLLALVSDMRVSTPTAVANFLNESWEQAETLITPSEQKIFRKFQSIIQKNKDFVRDSLDTMKNAFQKIFNDFSRAQESLKIGFKSIKDQMIDIDRRINGALIPVFRKINFSILNLKNTISDSITKKFLKDFIGAKNRIEESITSYQKQLTNNDPKRQLKLGYSIVMKDGRILKTTSQIQKGDVVSVGLSEGSFDSEVKIIK
;
A
#
# COMPACT_ATOMS: atom_id res chain seq x y z
N MET A 1 65.87 -25.95 -12.52
CA MET A 1 64.87 -24.93 -12.84
C MET A 1 65.27 -24.31 -14.16
N ASP A 2 64.38 -24.24 -15.14
CA ASP A 2 64.71 -23.67 -16.45
C ASP A 2 64.59 -22.14 -16.40
N ASN A 3 65.72 -21.47 -16.21
CA ASN A 3 65.76 -20.01 -16.04
C ASN A 3 65.33 -19.25 -17.31
N ASN A 4 65.47 -19.87 -18.48
CA ASN A 4 65.07 -19.26 -19.75
C ASN A 4 63.54 -19.27 -19.90
N LEU A 5 62.91 -20.42 -19.63
CA LEU A 5 61.45 -20.54 -19.63
C LEU A 5 60.79 -19.64 -18.56
N LEU A 6 61.38 -19.54 -17.38
CA LEU A 6 60.87 -18.65 -16.32
C LEU A 6 60.91 -17.18 -16.74
N GLN A 7 61.94 -16.75 -17.48
CA GLN A 7 62.04 -15.38 -17.97
C GLN A 7 60.98 -15.12 -19.06
N LYS A 8 60.82 -16.02 -20.03
CA LYS A 8 59.75 -15.93 -21.05
C LYS A 8 58.36 -15.81 -20.42
N LEU A 9 58.07 -16.60 -19.37
CA LEU A 9 56.80 -16.55 -18.65
C LEU A 9 56.59 -15.23 -17.87
N LYS A 10 57.67 -14.66 -17.30
CA LYS A 10 57.62 -13.36 -16.62
C LYS A 10 57.34 -12.22 -17.60
N ASP A 11 57.98 -12.25 -18.77
CA ASP A 11 57.82 -11.23 -19.81
C ASP A 11 56.42 -11.30 -20.44
N TRP A 12 55.94 -12.51 -20.75
CA TRP A 12 54.56 -12.72 -21.20
C TRP A 12 53.53 -12.19 -20.20
N ARG A 13 53.69 -12.54 -18.91
CA ARG A 13 52.77 -12.07 -17.85
C ARG A 13 52.72 -10.54 -17.76
N LYS A 14 53.87 -9.87 -17.91
CA LYS A 14 53.94 -8.40 -17.86
C LYS A 14 53.19 -7.78 -19.04
N ALA A 15 53.38 -8.31 -20.25
CA ALA A 15 52.67 -7.86 -21.44
C ALA A 15 51.14 -8.09 -21.33
N THR A 16 50.70 -9.24 -20.82
CA THR A 16 49.27 -9.52 -20.60
C THR A 16 48.64 -8.62 -19.54
N ALA A 17 49.37 -8.31 -18.46
CA ALA A 17 48.90 -7.42 -17.40
C ALA A 17 48.74 -5.96 -17.87
N GLU A 18 49.66 -5.48 -18.70
CA GLU A 18 49.59 -4.16 -19.33
C GLU A 18 48.42 -4.06 -20.34
N ALA A 19 48.22 -5.09 -21.17
CA ALA A 19 47.11 -5.15 -22.12
C ALA A 19 45.72 -5.16 -21.43
N GLU A 20 45.59 -5.87 -20.30
CA GLU A 20 44.34 -5.97 -19.55
C GLU A 20 44.16 -4.87 -18.48
N LYS A 21 45.13 -3.94 -18.34
CA LYS A 21 45.15 -2.90 -17.28
C LYS A 21 44.93 -3.45 -15.87
N VAL A 22 45.54 -4.60 -15.56
CA VAL A 22 45.44 -5.25 -14.23
C VAL A 22 46.82 -5.42 -13.60
N PRO A 23 46.95 -5.43 -12.26
CA PRO A 23 48.22 -5.72 -11.60
C PRO A 23 48.77 -7.11 -11.96
N VAL A 24 50.08 -7.20 -12.17
CA VAL A 24 50.79 -8.39 -12.69
C VAL A 24 50.50 -9.69 -11.92
N PHE A 25 50.35 -9.61 -10.60
CA PHE A 25 50.04 -10.77 -9.74
C PHE A 25 48.63 -11.34 -9.96
N ARG A 26 47.73 -10.58 -10.58
CA ARG A 26 46.33 -10.98 -10.84
C ARG A 26 46.23 -11.97 -12.01
N VAL A 27 47.19 -11.95 -12.93
CA VAL A 27 47.36 -12.97 -13.99
C VAL A 27 47.89 -14.26 -13.34
N PHE A 28 49.18 -14.29 -12.96
CA PHE A 28 49.78 -15.37 -12.16
C PHE A 28 50.77 -14.82 -11.13
N SER A 29 50.83 -15.43 -9.94
CA SER A 29 51.84 -15.10 -8.93
C SER A 29 53.22 -15.64 -9.34
N ASN A 30 54.30 -15.10 -8.76
CA ASN A 30 55.65 -15.58 -9.02
C ASN A 30 55.81 -17.07 -8.69
N ALA A 31 55.22 -17.52 -7.57
CA ALA A 31 55.22 -18.91 -7.15
C ALA A 31 54.59 -19.86 -8.19
N ILE A 32 53.56 -19.39 -8.91
CA ILE A 32 52.91 -20.19 -9.97
C ILE A 32 53.80 -20.26 -11.21
N LEU A 33 54.42 -19.15 -11.63
CA LEU A 33 55.34 -19.16 -12.78
C LEU A 33 56.59 -20.01 -12.51
N GLU A 34 57.10 -19.98 -11.29
CA GLU A 34 58.21 -20.82 -10.84
C GLU A 34 57.84 -22.30 -10.85
N ALA A 35 56.63 -22.63 -10.40
CA ALA A 35 56.10 -24.00 -10.49
C ALA A 35 55.93 -24.44 -11.96
N ILE A 36 55.42 -23.59 -12.85
CA ILE A 36 55.29 -23.91 -14.28
C ILE A 36 56.67 -24.17 -14.92
N ALA A 37 57.66 -23.31 -14.63
CA ALA A 37 59.02 -23.48 -15.15
C ALA A 37 59.74 -24.72 -14.59
N GLN A 38 59.33 -25.18 -13.40
CA GLN A 38 59.89 -26.37 -12.75
C GLN A 38 59.23 -27.66 -13.26
N PHE A 39 57.90 -27.68 -13.39
CA PHE A 39 57.13 -28.89 -13.73
C PHE A 39 56.91 -29.07 -15.25
N LYS A 40 57.08 -28.02 -16.05
CA LYS A 40 56.91 -28.03 -17.53
C LYS A 40 55.65 -28.80 -17.99
N PRO A 41 54.45 -28.40 -17.53
CA PRO A 41 53.21 -29.06 -17.89
C PRO A 41 52.95 -28.96 -19.40
N ARG A 42 52.73 -30.10 -20.07
CA ARG A 42 52.53 -30.17 -21.53
C ARG A 42 51.07 -30.27 -21.95
N ASP A 43 50.19 -30.54 -21.01
CA ASP A 43 48.75 -30.68 -21.20
C ASP A 43 47.95 -29.94 -20.12
N LYS A 44 46.63 -29.85 -20.35
CA LYS A 44 45.68 -29.18 -19.46
C LYS A 44 45.70 -29.76 -18.04
N GLU A 45 45.75 -31.09 -17.93
CA GLU A 45 45.67 -31.80 -16.65
C GLU A 45 46.92 -31.54 -15.80
N ALA A 46 48.11 -31.56 -16.41
CA ALA A 46 49.36 -31.21 -15.74
C ALA A 46 49.37 -29.73 -15.31
N LEU A 47 48.80 -28.81 -16.10
CA LEU A 47 48.76 -27.39 -15.71
C LEU A 47 47.80 -27.16 -14.53
N LEU A 48 46.64 -27.83 -14.50
CA LEU A 48 45.68 -27.75 -13.39
C LEU A 48 46.17 -28.42 -12.11
N SER A 49 47.15 -29.33 -12.20
CA SER A 49 47.79 -29.93 -11.03
C SER A 49 48.66 -28.94 -10.24
N ILE A 50 49.04 -27.79 -10.84
CA ILE A 50 49.83 -26.75 -10.17
C ILE A 50 48.95 -25.96 -9.20
N LYS A 51 49.32 -26.03 -7.91
CA LYS A 51 48.61 -25.37 -6.81
C LYS A 51 48.44 -23.86 -7.08
N GLY A 52 47.19 -23.44 -7.24
CA GLY A 52 46.81 -22.04 -7.50
C GLY A 52 46.28 -21.75 -8.91
N ILE A 53 46.33 -22.74 -9.81
CA ILE A 53 45.65 -22.70 -11.11
C ILE A 53 44.33 -23.47 -10.97
N ARG A 54 43.20 -22.77 -11.18
CA ARG A 54 41.85 -23.35 -11.21
C ARG A 54 41.24 -23.11 -12.60
N ASP A 55 40.15 -23.80 -12.93
CA ASP A 55 39.52 -23.77 -14.26
C ASP A 55 39.30 -22.36 -14.82
N ARG A 56 38.88 -21.39 -13.99
CA ARG A 56 38.71 -19.99 -14.41
C ARG A 56 40.01 -19.35 -14.92
N LYS A 57 41.15 -19.62 -14.28
CA LYS A 57 42.46 -19.10 -14.70
C LYS A 57 43.00 -19.87 -15.89
N TYR A 58 42.77 -21.18 -15.95
CA TYR A 58 43.09 -22.00 -17.11
C TYR A 58 42.35 -21.50 -18.36
N ASN A 59 41.04 -21.31 -18.28
CA ASN A 59 40.23 -20.87 -19.43
C ASN A 59 40.65 -19.49 -19.96
N LYS A 60 41.27 -18.66 -19.12
CA LYS A 60 41.67 -17.30 -19.51
C LYS A 60 43.12 -17.21 -19.99
N TYR A 61 44.02 -18.04 -19.45
CA TYR A 61 45.47 -17.88 -19.64
C TYR A 61 46.20 -19.19 -19.93
N GLY A 62 45.54 -20.34 -19.80
CA GLY A 62 46.14 -21.67 -19.82
C GLY A 62 46.70 -22.09 -21.18
N GLU A 63 45.98 -21.81 -22.27
CA GLU A 63 46.45 -22.15 -23.63
C GLU A 63 47.73 -21.38 -24.00
N ALA A 64 47.77 -20.07 -23.73
CA ALA A 64 48.96 -19.25 -24.00
C ALA A 64 50.18 -19.69 -23.16
N VAL A 65 49.97 -20.17 -21.93
CA VAL A 65 51.05 -20.72 -21.10
C VAL A 65 51.51 -22.08 -21.63
N LEU A 66 50.59 -22.95 -22.06
CA LEU A 66 50.94 -24.24 -22.65
C LEU A 66 51.70 -24.07 -23.97
N ASP A 67 51.33 -23.09 -24.79
CA ASP A 67 52.04 -22.75 -26.03
C ASP A 67 53.49 -22.30 -25.77
N LEU A 68 53.72 -21.54 -24.69
CA LEU A 68 55.05 -21.09 -24.27
C LEU A 68 55.90 -22.22 -23.69
N VAL A 69 55.27 -23.20 -23.03
CA VAL A 69 55.95 -24.38 -22.48
C VAL A 69 56.25 -25.41 -23.57
N ASN A 70 55.38 -25.51 -24.58
CA ASN A 70 55.47 -26.49 -25.64
C ASN A 70 56.26 -26.02 -26.88
N GLU A 71 56.65 -24.74 -26.97
CA GLU A 71 57.35 -24.10 -28.11
C GLU A 71 56.80 -24.57 -29.47
N LYS A 72 55.78 -23.86 -30.00
CA LYS A 72 55.12 -24.16 -31.28
C LYS A 72 56.04 -24.79 -32.33
N VAL A 73 55.85 -26.09 -32.56
CA VAL A 73 56.10 -26.75 -33.83
C VAL A 73 54.95 -26.38 -34.76
N GLU A 74 55.24 -25.63 -35.83
CA GLU A 74 54.28 -25.35 -36.89
C GLU A 74 53.99 -26.61 -37.74
N ASN A 75 52.69 -26.87 -37.92
CA ASN A 75 52.01 -27.48 -39.09
C ASN A 75 52.54 -28.77 -39.74
N LYS A 76 51.80 -29.88 -39.58
CA LYS A 76 50.95 -30.50 -40.65
C LYS A 76 50.10 -31.68 -40.12
N PRO A 77 48.97 -32.00 -40.77
CA PRO A 77 47.88 -32.78 -40.17
C PRO A 77 48.01 -34.30 -40.32
N THR A 78 47.49 -34.96 -39.28
CA THR A 78 46.76 -36.24 -39.25
C THR A 78 46.51 -36.96 -40.57
N ASN A 79 47.07 -38.17 -40.70
CA ASN A 79 46.32 -39.44 -40.79
C ASN A 79 47.26 -40.57 -41.22
N GLU A 80 47.23 -41.68 -40.49
CA GLU A 80 47.40 -43.08 -40.93
C GLU A 80 47.56 -43.90 -39.64
N ARG A 81 46.43 -44.41 -39.14
CA ARG A 81 45.93 -45.79 -39.35
C ARG A 81 46.79 -46.82 -38.63
N GLU A 82 46.08 -47.48 -37.72
CA GLU A 82 46.39 -48.73 -37.04
C GLU A 82 46.81 -49.82 -38.03
N GLU A 83 47.39 -50.88 -37.45
CA GLU A 83 47.76 -52.14 -38.12
C GLU A 83 49.12 -52.14 -38.80
N ASP A 84 50.20 -52.12 -38.00
CA ASP A 84 51.46 -52.82 -38.33
C ASP A 84 52.46 -52.63 -37.18
N THR A 85 52.46 -53.50 -36.15
CA THR A 85 53.64 -53.65 -35.26
C THR A 85 53.60 -54.88 -34.33
N GLU A 86 52.82 -55.93 -34.63
CA GLU A 86 52.87 -57.16 -33.80
C GLU A 86 53.91 -58.20 -34.25
N VAL A 87 54.64 -57.98 -35.36
CA VAL A 87 55.59 -58.99 -35.86
C VAL A 87 56.95 -58.38 -36.25
N ASN A 88 57.63 -57.66 -35.34
CA ASN A 88 59.11 -57.53 -35.36
C ASN A 88 59.69 -56.73 -34.17
N ARG A 89 59.57 -57.23 -32.92
CA ARG A 89 60.30 -56.64 -31.77
C ARG A 89 61.20 -57.63 -31.02
N SER A 90 61.46 -58.78 -31.62
CA SER A 90 62.32 -59.85 -31.08
C SER A 90 63.75 -59.81 -31.60
N SER A 91 64.23 -58.69 -32.15
CA SER A 91 65.58 -58.57 -32.72
C SER A 91 66.48 -57.48 -32.11
N MET A 92 66.01 -56.76 -31.08
CA MET A 92 66.87 -55.87 -30.27
C MET A 92 66.69 -56.18 -28.78
N PRO A 93 67.80 -56.35 -28.01
CA PRO A 93 67.70 -56.61 -26.59
C PRO A 93 67.16 -55.38 -25.86
N PHE A 94 66.10 -55.57 -25.07
CA PHE A 94 65.68 -54.55 -24.11
C PHE A 94 66.80 -54.31 -23.08
N SER A 95 67.00 -53.05 -22.70
CA SER A 95 67.67 -52.78 -21.43
C SER A 95 66.79 -53.33 -20.30
N VAL A 96 67.40 -53.79 -19.20
CA VAL A 96 66.65 -54.36 -18.06
C VAL A 96 65.57 -53.39 -17.58
N SER A 97 65.88 -52.09 -17.48
CA SER A 97 64.88 -51.07 -17.13
C SER A 97 63.78 -50.94 -18.19
N GLY A 98 64.13 -50.95 -19.48
CA GLY A 98 63.16 -50.83 -20.57
C GLY A 98 62.19 -52.00 -20.63
N TYR A 99 62.64 -53.22 -20.31
CA TYR A 99 61.76 -54.39 -20.21
C TYR A 99 60.79 -54.28 -19.03
N LEU A 100 61.26 -53.82 -17.86
CA LEU A 100 60.40 -53.61 -16.69
C LEU A 100 59.39 -52.48 -16.90
N ASP A 101 59.76 -51.42 -17.61
CA ASP A 101 58.83 -50.35 -18.02
C ASP A 101 57.75 -50.88 -18.95
N PHE A 102 58.13 -51.70 -19.93
CA PHE A 102 57.18 -52.36 -20.83
C PHE A 102 56.19 -53.27 -20.07
N LEU A 103 56.68 -54.05 -19.11
CA LEU A 103 55.82 -54.90 -18.28
C LEU A 103 54.87 -54.09 -17.41
N ASN A 104 55.35 -53.07 -16.71
CA ASN A 104 54.50 -52.20 -15.88
C ASN A 104 53.43 -51.47 -16.71
N ALA A 105 53.74 -51.04 -17.93
CA ALA A 105 52.78 -50.40 -18.81
C ALA A 105 51.60 -51.33 -19.19
N ARG A 106 51.84 -52.64 -19.35
CA ARG A 106 50.77 -53.62 -19.61
C ARG A 106 50.07 -54.07 -18.33
N LEU A 107 50.83 -54.35 -17.28
CA LEU A 107 50.28 -54.83 -16.00
C LEU A 107 49.41 -53.79 -15.32
N SER A 108 49.77 -52.50 -15.40
CA SER A 108 48.98 -51.41 -14.82
C SER A 108 47.56 -51.28 -15.41
N GLN A 109 47.32 -51.80 -16.62
CA GLN A 109 45.99 -51.86 -17.23
C GLN A 109 45.10 -52.96 -16.61
N SER A 110 45.70 -53.94 -15.92
CA SER A 110 44.99 -55.04 -15.27
C SER A 110 44.49 -54.63 -13.89
N VAL A 111 43.50 -53.74 -13.85
CA VAL A 111 42.84 -53.35 -12.60
C VAL A 111 42.00 -54.50 -12.07
N ALA A 112 42.20 -54.88 -10.81
CA ALA A 112 41.52 -55.99 -10.18
C ALA A 112 41.07 -55.63 -8.75
N ARG A 113 40.11 -56.41 -8.25
CA ARG A 113 39.71 -56.42 -6.84
C ARG A 113 40.17 -57.74 -6.24
N ILE A 114 40.94 -57.66 -5.15
CA ILE A 114 41.48 -58.83 -4.44
C ILE A 114 41.04 -58.77 -2.98
N GLN A 115 40.74 -59.94 -2.41
CA GLN A 115 40.28 -60.09 -1.03
C GLN A 115 41.25 -61.01 -0.29
N GLY A 116 41.52 -60.70 0.98
CA GLY A 116 42.29 -61.58 1.85
C GLY A 116 42.61 -60.94 3.19
N ASP A 117 43.35 -61.70 4.00
CA ASP A 117 43.75 -61.31 5.34
C ASP A 117 45.12 -60.61 5.33
N ILE A 118 45.25 -59.52 6.07
CA ILE A 118 46.55 -58.84 6.23
C ILE A 118 47.47 -59.72 7.09
N SER A 119 48.52 -60.28 6.50
CA SER A 119 49.46 -61.18 7.19
C SER A 119 50.72 -60.48 7.70
N SER A 120 51.09 -59.34 7.10
CA SER A 120 52.22 -58.50 7.54
C SER A 120 51.90 -57.02 7.28
N LEU A 121 52.44 -56.12 8.08
CA LEU A 121 52.19 -54.67 8.00
C LEU A 121 53.45 -53.87 8.37
N ASP A 122 53.91 -53.02 7.46
CA ASP A 122 55.02 -52.06 7.62
C ASP A 122 54.55 -50.66 7.21
N ILE A 123 54.35 -49.79 8.21
CA ILE A 123 53.84 -48.42 8.03
C ILE A 123 55.02 -47.46 7.95
N ARG A 124 55.22 -46.82 6.79
CA ARG A 124 56.23 -45.76 6.59
C ARG A 124 55.58 -44.39 6.39
N GLU A 125 56.39 -43.34 6.36
CA GLU A 125 55.89 -41.96 6.26
C GLU A 125 55.02 -41.69 5.03
N ARG A 126 55.31 -42.32 3.89
CA ARG A 126 54.64 -42.04 2.60
C ARG A 126 53.87 -43.22 2.00
N VAL A 127 54.29 -44.44 2.30
CA VAL A 127 53.74 -45.69 1.75
C VAL A 127 53.60 -46.70 2.87
N ILE A 128 52.52 -47.47 2.84
CA ILE A 128 52.30 -48.60 3.73
C ILE A 128 52.48 -49.87 2.89
N TYR A 129 53.40 -50.72 3.32
CA TYR A 129 53.63 -52.03 2.73
C TYR A 129 52.96 -53.09 3.60
N PHE A 130 52.30 -54.03 2.98
CA PHE A 130 51.62 -55.10 3.70
C PHE A 130 51.52 -56.33 2.80
N SER A 131 51.27 -57.49 3.38
CA SER A 131 51.03 -58.71 2.61
C SER A 131 49.60 -59.15 2.79
N LEU A 132 48.93 -59.52 1.70
CA LEU A 132 47.58 -60.05 1.69
C LEU A 132 47.65 -61.56 1.46
N LYS A 133 47.02 -62.33 2.35
CA LYS A 133 46.96 -63.79 2.29
C LYS A 133 45.54 -64.24 1.96
N ASP A 134 45.37 -65.10 0.97
CA ASP A 134 44.08 -65.73 0.68
C ASP A 134 43.79 -66.83 1.72
N SER A 135 42.61 -66.77 2.31
CA SER A 135 42.17 -67.70 3.36
C SER A 135 41.87 -69.11 2.82
N LYS A 136 41.69 -69.30 1.50
CA LYS A 136 41.34 -70.61 0.90
C LYS A 136 42.54 -71.51 0.61
N ASP A 137 43.59 -70.96 0.02
CA ASP A 137 44.75 -71.73 -0.45
C ASP A 137 46.08 -71.26 0.18
N GLY A 138 46.05 -70.17 0.96
CA GLY A 138 47.23 -69.61 1.62
C GLY A 138 48.15 -68.81 0.69
N SER A 139 47.73 -68.51 -0.54
CA SER A 139 48.47 -67.67 -1.48
C SER A 139 48.72 -66.28 -0.90
N VAL A 140 49.94 -65.74 -1.07
CA VAL A 140 50.33 -64.43 -0.51
C VAL A 140 50.82 -63.50 -1.60
N ILE A 141 50.35 -62.25 -1.59
CA ILE A 141 50.84 -61.18 -2.44
C ILE A 141 51.28 -59.97 -1.61
N ASN A 142 52.38 -59.33 -2.01
CA ASN A 142 52.82 -58.08 -1.39
C ASN A 142 52.03 -56.92 -1.98
N CYS A 143 51.52 -56.06 -1.13
CA CYS A 143 50.71 -54.90 -1.46
C CYS A 143 51.41 -53.61 -1.02
N LEU A 144 51.15 -52.53 -1.75
CA LEU A 144 51.53 -51.18 -1.37
C LEU A 144 50.34 -50.24 -1.52
N ILE A 145 50.14 -49.38 -0.54
CA ILE A 145 49.13 -48.31 -0.58
C ILE A 145 49.79 -47.00 -0.19
N TRP A 146 49.49 -45.93 -0.93
CA TRP A 146 49.97 -44.59 -0.57
C TRP A 146 49.23 -44.07 0.66
N LYS A 147 49.93 -43.38 1.56
CA LYS A 147 49.36 -42.94 2.84
C LYS A 147 48.12 -42.06 2.69
N ASN A 148 48.10 -41.17 1.70
CA ASN A 148 46.93 -40.35 1.37
C ASN A 148 45.72 -41.18 0.95
N VAL A 149 45.92 -42.27 0.19
CA VAL A 149 44.87 -43.18 -0.25
C VAL A 149 44.38 -44.05 0.92
N TYR A 150 45.30 -44.50 1.78
CA TYR A 150 44.97 -45.23 3.01
C TYR A 150 44.11 -44.39 3.97
N GLU A 151 44.52 -43.14 4.25
CA GLU A 151 43.77 -42.23 5.12
C GLU A 151 42.37 -41.91 4.56
N LEU A 152 42.24 -41.78 3.23
CA LEU A 152 40.95 -41.60 2.55
C LEU A 152 40.07 -42.85 2.59
N SER A 153 40.67 -44.04 2.68
CA SER A 153 39.93 -45.30 2.75
C SER A 153 39.26 -45.51 4.11
N GLY A 154 39.75 -44.86 5.17
CA GLY A 154 39.14 -44.91 6.51
C GLY A 154 39.23 -46.28 7.21
N VAL A 155 39.85 -47.27 6.58
CA VAL A 155 40.04 -48.62 7.11
C VAL A 155 41.30 -48.68 7.98
N LYS A 156 41.19 -49.26 9.17
CA LYS A 156 42.34 -49.52 10.05
C LYS A 156 42.96 -50.87 9.72
N PHE A 157 44.19 -50.88 9.20
CA PHE A 157 44.92 -52.11 8.94
C PHE A 157 45.49 -52.68 10.24
N GLU A 158 45.09 -53.92 10.57
CA GLU A 158 45.65 -54.72 11.65
C GLU A 158 45.98 -56.12 11.09
N ILE A 159 46.94 -56.82 11.71
CA ILE A 159 47.29 -58.17 11.27
C ILE A 159 46.10 -59.10 11.59
N GLY A 160 45.65 -59.84 10.59
CA GLY A 160 44.47 -60.71 10.66
C GLY A 160 43.16 -60.02 10.22
N THR A 161 43.20 -58.75 9.83
CA THR A 161 42.02 -58.06 9.27
C THR A 161 41.78 -58.50 7.83
N GLU A 162 40.55 -58.89 7.52
CA GLU A 162 40.12 -59.23 6.17
C GLU A 162 39.71 -57.96 5.39
N VAL A 163 40.35 -57.71 4.25
CA VAL A 163 40.16 -56.49 3.44
C VAL A 163 39.96 -56.82 1.96
N ILE A 164 39.21 -55.96 1.28
CA ILE A 164 39.07 -55.93 -0.18
C ILE A 164 39.88 -54.75 -0.70
N LEU A 165 40.86 -55.02 -1.56
CA LEU A 165 41.67 -53.99 -2.21
C LEU A 165 41.26 -53.87 -3.67
N SER A 166 41.14 -52.64 -4.17
CA SER A 166 41.03 -52.38 -5.61
C SER A 166 42.31 -51.72 -6.08
N GLY A 167 42.92 -52.20 -7.17
CA GLY A 167 44.24 -51.72 -7.58
C GLY A 167 44.79 -52.43 -8.81
N CYS A 168 46.08 -52.24 -9.07
CA CYS A 168 46.77 -52.86 -10.20
C CYS A 168 48.15 -53.41 -9.80
N PRO A 169 48.68 -54.41 -10.52
CA PRO A 169 50.03 -54.90 -10.29
C PRO A 169 51.11 -53.85 -10.66
N ASP A 170 52.19 -53.81 -9.89
CA ASP A 170 53.34 -52.93 -10.04
C ASP A 170 54.64 -53.69 -9.74
N ILE A 171 55.61 -53.63 -10.65
CA ILE A 171 56.93 -54.24 -10.49
C ILE A 171 57.94 -53.18 -10.04
N TYR A 172 58.57 -53.42 -8.89
CA TYR A 172 59.59 -52.54 -8.34
C TYR A 172 60.92 -52.70 -9.08
N LYS A 173 61.23 -51.74 -9.97
CA LYS A 173 62.38 -51.81 -10.91
C LYS A 173 63.71 -52.26 -10.30
N PRO A 174 64.15 -51.76 -9.13
CA PRO A 174 65.47 -52.12 -8.59
C PRO A 174 65.61 -53.59 -8.16
N THR A 175 64.50 -54.29 -7.88
CA THR A 175 64.55 -55.68 -7.39
C THR A 175 63.74 -56.66 -8.25
N GLY A 176 62.96 -56.15 -9.21
CA GLY A 176 62.06 -56.96 -10.04
C GLY A 176 60.89 -57.59 -9.26
N ARG A 177 60.67 -57.21 -8.00
CA ARG A 177 59.59 -57.77 -7.19
C ARG A 177 58.23 -57.26 -7.64
N LEU A 178 57.29 -58.18 -7.85
CA LEU A 178 55.89 -57.89 -8.10
C LEU A 178 55.18 -57.50 -6.81
N SER A 179 54.37 -56.45 -6.89
CA SER A 179 53.51 -55.98 -5.81
C SER A 179 52.16 -55.54 -6.36
N PHE A 180 51.14 -55.53 -5.52
CA PHE A 180 49.83 -54.99 -5.84
C PHE A 180 49.70 -53.58 -5.30
N LYS A 181 49.61 -52.60 -6.20
CA LYS A 181 49.38 -51.20 -5.85
C LYS A 181 47.90 -50.96 -5.61
N ALA A 182 47.52 -50.88 -4.34
CA ALA A 182 46.16 -50.59 -3.93
C ALA A 182 45.82 -49.11 -4.19
N LEU A 183 44.69 -48.90 -4.85
CA LEU A 183 44.06 -47.60 -5.14
C LEU A 183 42.87 -47.32 -4.22
N SER A 184 42.28 -48.35 -3.60
CA SER A 184 41.34 -48.24 -2.48
C SER A 184 41.39 -49.51 -1.62
N ALA A 185 40.99 -49.38 -0.36
CA ALA A 185 40.81 -50.49 0.56
C ALA A 185 39.44 -50.39 1.24
N GLU A 186 38.74 -51.51 1.35
CA GLU A 186 37.43 -51.67 2.00
C GLU A 186 37.53 -52.83 3.00
N LEU A 187 36.85 -52.75 4.14
CA LEU A 187 36.74 -53.91 5.05
C LEU A 187 35.74 -54.92 4.47
N VAL A 188 36.03 -56.21 4.63
CA VAL A 188 35.05 -57.27 4.35
C VAL A 188 33.89 -57.13 5.36
N GLY A 189 32.85 -56.39 4.96
CA GLY A 189 31.70 -56.04 5.81
C GLY A 189 30.98 -54.74 5.43
N GLU A 190 31.66 -53.80 4.78
CA GLU A 190 31.09 -52.50 4.40
C GLU A 190 29.92 -52.62 3.39
N GLY A 191 30.00 -53.58 2.47
CA GLY A 191 28.90 -53.91 1.56
C GLY A 191 27.64 -54.42 2.28
N THR A 192 27.82 -55.23 3.33
CA THR A 192 26.74 -55.73 4.18
C THR A 192 26.06 -54.59 4.94
N LEU A 193 26.84 -53.66 5.47
CA LEU A 193 26.32 -52.46 6.17
C LEU A 193 25.51 -51.57 5.23
N LYS A 194 25.97 -51.37 4.00
CA LYS A 194 25.24 -50.58 2.98
C LYS A 194 23.92 -51.24 2.59
N ILE A 195 23.92 -52.57 2.40
CA ILE A 195 22.69 -53.33 2.12
C ILE A 195 21.71 -53.22 3.30
N ALA A 196 22.21 -53.34 4.53
CA ALA A 196 21.38 -53.21 5.74
C ALA A 196 20.77 -51.79 5.86
N TYR A 197 21.56 -50.75 5.58
CA TYR A 197 21.10 -49.36 5.55
C TYR A 197 19.99 -49.16 4.51
N GLU A 198 20.18 -49.55 3.25
CA GLU A 198 19.19 -49.37 2.19
C GLU A 198 17.90 -50.15 2.49
N LYS A 199 18.01 -51.37 3.03
CA LYS A 199 16.86 -52.17 3.45
C LYS A 199 16.07 -51.49 4.57
N LEU A 200 16.75 -50.95 5.57
CA LEU A 200 16.10 -50.24 6.68
C LEU A 200 15.49 -48.91 6.23
N LYS A 201 16.19 -48.15 5.38
CA LYS A 201 15.69 -46.93 4.76
C LYS A 201 14.39 -47.18 4.01
N ALA A 202 14.36 -48.18 3.13
CA ALA A 202 13.18 -48.53 2.37
C ALA A 202 12.01 -48.98 3.26
N LYS A 203 12.28 -49.71 4.35
CA LYS A 203 11.27 -50.10 5.34
C LYS A 203 10.64 -48.87 6.00
N LEU A 204 11.45 -47.99 6.57
CA LEU A 204 10.98 -46.80 7.30
C LEU A 204 10.30 -45.79 6.37
N GLN A 205 10.76 -45.68 5.12
CA GLN A 205 10.13 -44.84 4.11
C GLN A 205 8.72 -45.34 3.75
N LYS A 206 8.51 -46.66 3.65
CA LYS A 206 7.17 -47.25 3.40
C LYS A 206 6.21 -47.02 4.56
N GLU A 207 6.71 -47.00 5.79
CA GLU A 207 5.94 -46.62 6.98
C GLU A 207 5.67 -45.11 7.05
N GLY A 208 6.21 -44.35 6.10
CA GLY A 208 6.06 -42.91 5.99
C GLY A 208 7.09 -42.14 6.81
N LEU A 209 7.92 -42.71 7.68
CA LEU A 209 8.72 -42.01 8.72
C LEU A 209 9.61 -40.84 8.26
N PHE A 210 9.82 -40.65 6.96
CA PHE A 210 10.54 -39.50 6.38
C PHE A 210 9.66 -38.43 5.69
N ASP A 211 8.33 -38.61 5.63
CA ASP A 211 7.38 -37.60 5.13
C ASP A 211 7.60 -36.20 5.75
N GLU A 212 7.69 -35.20 4.87
CA GLU A 212 7.79 -33.78 5.23
C GLU A 212 6.61 -33.32 6.12
N ALA A 213 5.41 -33.88 5.92
CA ALA A 213 4.22 -33.52 6.67
C ALA A 213 4.30 -33.81 8.18
N ARG A 214 5.22 -34.68 8.63
CA ARG A 214 5.45 -34.92 10.06
C ARG A 214 6.45 -33.96 10.69
N LYS A 215 7.27 -33.29 9.88
CA LYS A 215 8.32 -32.43 10.39
C LYS A 215 7.73 -31.19 11.04
N LYS A 216 8.28 -30.84 12.20
CA LYS A 216 7.87 -29.72 13.03
C LYS A 216 8.69 -28.50 12.67
N ALA A 217 8.02 -27.37 12.50
CA ALA A 217 8.73 -26.11 12.34
C ALA A 217 9.51 -25.77 13.62
N ILE A 218 10.77 -25.38 13.47
CA ILE A 218 11.55 -24.84 14.57
C ILE A 218 10.97 -23.47 14.95
N LEU A 219 10.84 -23.23 16.25
CA LEU A 219 10.36 -21.95 16.76
C LEU A 219 11.27 -20.81 16.23
N PRO A 220 10.71 -19.66 15.80
CA PRO A 220 11.53 -18.57 15.28
C PRO A 220 12.56 -18.04 16.29
N TYR A 221 12.24 -18.04 17.58
CA TYR A 221 13.14 -17.53 18.61
C TYR A 221 13.37 -18.59 19.68
N PRO A 222 14.13 -19.65 19.37
CA PRO A 222 14.40 -20.69 20.36
C PRO A 222 15.25 -20.08 21.47
N ASN A 223 14.87 -20.31 22.73
CA ASN A 223 15.63 -19.86 23.90
C ASN A 223 16.26 -21.05 24.63
N LYS A 224 15.53 -22.15 24.78
CA LYS A 224 15.94 -23.35 25.51
C LYS A 224 16.38 -24.44 24.55
N ILE A 225 17.68 -24.72 24.51
CA ILE A 225 18.27 -25.70 23.59
C ILE A 225 18.67 -26.93 24.39
N GLY A 226 18.14 -28.10 24.04
CA GLY A 226 18.70 -29.39 24.48
C GLY A 226 19.85 -29.77 23.55
N LEU A 227 21.02 -30.12 24.08
CA LEU A 227 22.21 -30.46 23.31
C LEU A 227 22.70 -31.86 23.68
N ILE A 228 22.80 -32.74 22.68
CA ILE A 228 23.41 -34.06 22.78
C ILE A 228 24.68 -34.08 21.94
N THR A 229 25.83 -34.23 22.59
CA THR A 229 27.13 -34.48 21.95
C THR A 229 28.13 -35.02 22.96
N SER A 230 29.32 -35.44 22.50
CA SER A 230 30.39 -35.91 23.39
C SER A 230 31.14 -34.74 24.03
N LYS A 231 31.28 -34.74 25.35
CA LYS A 231 32.00 -33.70 26.13
C LYS A 231 33.49 -33.60 25.75
N GLY A 232 34.10 -34.69 25.31
CA GLY A 232 35.52 -34.75 24.93
C GLY A 232 35.84 -34.23 23.52
N GLY A 233 34.83 -33.89 22.71
CA GLY A 233 35.03 -33.49 21.30
C GLY A 233 35.17 -31.98 21.10
N ALA A 234 35.99 -31.57 20.13
CA ALA A 234 36.12 -30.17 19.69
C ALA A 234 34.78 -29.55 19.22
N VAL A 235 33.79 -30.40 18.92
CA VAL A 235 32.44 -30.07 18.44
C VAL A 235 31.66 -29.22 19.45
N MET A 236 31.74 -29.54 20.74
CA MET A 236 31.03 -28.78 21.77
C MET A 236 31.61 -27.36 21.88
N ALA A 237 32.93 -27.24 21.85
CA ALA A 237 33.62 -25.96 21.87
C ALA A 237 33.29 -25.13 20.61
N ASP A 238 33.26 -25.76 19.44
CA ASP A 238 32.87 -25.11 18.19
C ASP A 238 31.43 -24.61 18.21
N PHE A 239 30.48 -25.42 18.69
CA PHE A 239 29.08 -25.00 18.84
C PHE A 239 28.95 -23.80 19.79
N ILE A 240 29.59 -23.86 20.97
CA ILE A 240 29.54 -22.78 21.97
C ILE A 240 30.24 -21.50 21.46
N ALA A 241 31.31 -21.63 20.66
CA ALA A 241 32.01 -20.48 20.11
C ALA A 241 31.19 -19.73 19.04
N ASN A 242 30.35 -20.46 18.29
CA ASN A 242 29.55 -19.89 17.21
C ASN A 242 28.11 -19.55 17.63
N ILE A 243 27.60 -20.11 18.73
CA ILE A 243 26.26 -19.75 19.22
C ILE A 243 26.30 -18.31 19.74
N GLY A 244 25.40 -17.47 19.24
CA GLY A 244 25.40 -16.04 19.50
C GLY A 244 25.03 -15.72 20.95
N LYS A 245 25.31 -14.49 21.39
CA LYS A 245 25.01 -14.02 22.76
C LYS A 245 23.55 -13.55 22.90
N PHE A 246 22.60 -14.34 22.42
CA PHE A 246 21.15 -14.02 22.45
C PHE A 246 20.41 -14.55 23.69
N GLY A 247 21.14 -14.96 24.74
CA GLY A 247 20.55 -15.42 26.00
C GLY A 247 20.02 -16.86 25.97
N TYR A 248 20.58 -17.72 25.13
CA TYR A 248 20.23 -19.13 25.08
C TYR A 248 20.50 -19.86 26.40
N LYS A 249 19.57 -20.72 26.79
CA LYS A 249 19.70 -21.69 27.89
C LYS A 249 20.00 -23.05 27.30
N ILE A 250 21.27 -23.47 27.37
CA ILE A 250 21.72 -24.73 26.81
C ILE A 250 21.71 -25.80 27.90
N PHE A 251 20.85 -26.79 27.75
CA PHE A 251 20.83 -28.01 28.56
C PHE A 251 21.66 -29.06 27.85
N PHE A 252 22.77 -29.51 28.44
CA PHE A 252 23.70 -30.43 27.81
C PHE A 252 23.64 -31.82 28.47
N ILE A 253 23.60 -32.87 27.64
CA ILE A 253 23.85 -34.25 28.06
C ILE A 253 25.05 -34.79 27.28
N ASP A 254 26.03 -35.27 28.03
CA ASP A 254 27.20 -35.96 27.48
C ASP A 254 26.77 -37.35 26.99
N SER A 255 26.95 -37.60 25.68
CA SER A 255 26.65 -38.89 25.06
C SER A 255 27.69 -39.21 24.01
N ARG A 256 28.12 -40.46 23.94
CA ARG A 256 28.92 -40.93 22.81
C ARG A 256 28.12 -40.81 21.53
N VAL A 257 28.78 -40.28 20.51
CA VAL A 257 28.23 -40.06 19.16
C VAL A 257 28.85 -41.02 18.14
N GLU A 258 29.73 -41.93 18.59
CA GLU A 258 30.38 -42.96 17.79
C GLU A 258 30.80 -44.15 18.67
N GLY A 259 31.05 -45.30 18.04
CA GLY A 259 31.40 -46.55 18.71
C GLY A 259 30.18 -47.35 19.18
N GLN A 260 30.43 -48.54 19.72
CA GLN A 260 29.40 -49.55 20.01
C GLN A 260 28.38 -49.11 21.07
N LEU A 261 28.78 -48.30 22.05
CA LEU A 261 27.93 -47.84 23.14
C LEU A 261 27.13 -46.56 22.81
N ALA A 262 27.39 -45.95 21.65
CA ALA A 262 26.74 -44.69 21.27
C ALA A 262 25.23 -44.83 21.06
N THR A 263 24.75 -45.95 20.49
CA THR A 263 23.30 -46.12 20.24
C THR A 263 22.49 -46.10 21.53
N GLU A 264 22.94 -46.82 22.57
CA GLU A 264 22.24 -46.89 23.85
C GLU A 264 22.32 -45.55 24.61
N GLU A 265 23.47 -44.88 24.59
CA GLU A 265 23.63 -43.57 25.23
C GLU A 265 22.80 -42.47 24.56
N LEU A 266 22.76 -42.45 23.22
CA LEU A 266 21.93 -41.50 22.47
C LEU A 266 20.45 -41.72 22.77
N LEU A 267 19.99 -42.99 22.81
CA LEU A 267 18.62 -43.34 23.17
C LEU A 267 18.27 -42.85 24.58
N ASN A 268 19.14 -43.09 25.57
CA ASN A 268 18.92 -42.64 26.94
C ASN A 268 18.92 -41.12 27.05
N SER A 269 19.79 -40.45 26.31
CA SER A 269 19.88 -38.98 26.27
C SER A 269 18.60 -38.36 25.71
N ILE A 270 18.10 -38.88 24.58
CA ILE A 270 16.83 -38.45 23.98
C ILE A 270 15.67 -38.68 24.95
N LYS A 271 15.60 -39.86 25.58
CA LYS A 271 14.56 -40.15 26.58
C LYS A 271 14.61 -39.20 27.78
N THR A 272 15.80 -38.81 28.21
CA THR A 272 15.97 -37.84 29.30
C THR A 272 15.45 -36.46 28.90
N PHE A 273 15.76 -36.01 27.67
CA PHE A 273 15.27 -34.73 27.16
C PHE A 273 13.77 -34.69 26.88
N ARG A 274 13.11 -35.84 26.68
CA ARG A 274 11.65 -35.92 26.49
C ARG A 274 10.86 -35.29 27.65
N ASN A 275 11.40 -35.36 28.86
CA ASN A 275 10.79 -34.83 30.08
C ASN A 275 11.33 -33.43 30.47
N LYS A 276 12.12 -32.79 29.60
CA LYS A 276 12.68 -31.46 29.83
C LYS A 276 11.91 -30.40 29.04
N ASP A 277 11.81 -29.22 29.63
CA ASP A 277 11.24 -28.03 29.01
C ASP A 277 12.29 -27.37 28.10
N ILE A 278 12.33 -27.82 26.85
CA ILE A 278 13.23 -27.32 25.78
C ILE A 278 12.42 -26.93 24.55
N ASP A 279 12.92 -25.96 23.78
CA ASP A 279 12.28 -25.47 22.55
C ASP A 279 12.72 -26.27 21.32
N VAL A 280 13.97 -26.74 21.34
CA VAL A 280 14.59 -27.52 20.27
C VAL A 280 15.61 -28.50 20.85
N LEU A 281 15.66 -29.70 20.31
CA LEU A 281 16.71 -30.68 20.60
C LEU A 281 17.74 -30.68 19.47
N VAL A 282 19.00 -30.56 19.83
CA VAL A 282 20.15 -30.48 18.93
C VAL A 282 21.02 -31.70 19.13
N ILE A 283 21.25 -32.45 18.06
CA ILE A 283 22.17 -33.60 18.04
C ILE A 283 23.29 -33.28 17.06
N ILE A 284 24.51 -33.17 17.57
CA ILE A 284 25.67 -32.77 16.77
C ILE A 284 26.82 -33.75 16.90
N ARG A 285 27.52 -33.90 15.78
CA ARG A 285 28.71 -34.72 15.65
C ARG A 285 29.74 -34.04 14.75
N GLY A 286 31.01 -34.30 15.02
CA GLY A 286 32.12 -33.85 14.16
C GLY A 286 32.29 -34.70 12.91
N GLY A 287 33.40 -34.51 12.20
CA GLY A 287 33.78 -35.36 11.07
C GLY A 287 34.10 -36.80 11.50
N GLY A 288 34.05 -37.74 10.55
CA GLY A 288 34.37 -39.16 10.77
C GLY A 288 34.15 -40.02 9.52
N SER A 289 34.63 -41.27 9.55
CA SER A 289 34.43 -42.28 8.48
C SER A 289 32.98 -42.77 8.41
N MET A 290 32.57 -43.44 7.33
CA MET A 290 31.19 -43.96 7.18
C MET A 290 30.74 -44.82 8.38
N GLU A 291 31.63 -45.67 8.89
CA GLU A 291 31.40 -46.60 10.00
C GLU A 291 30.97 -45.89 11.29
N SER A 292 31.45 -44.68 11.47
CA SER A 292 31.15 -43.87 12.63
C SER A 292 29.72 -43.30 12.62
N PHE A 293 28.99 -43.42 11.49
CA PHE A 293 27.56 -43.12 11.42
C PHE A 293 26.65 -44.27 11.84
N LEU A 294 27.18 -45.47 12.04
CA LEU A 294 26.40 -46.67 12.35
C LEU A 294 25.41 -46.47 13.52
N PRO A 295 25.76 -45.76 14.62
CA PRO A 295 24.82 -45.54 15.71
C PRO A 295 23.56 -44.77 15.32
N PHE A 296 23.64 -43.90 14.31
CA PHE A 296 22.52 -43.09 13.80
C PHE A 296 21.65 -43.83 12.77
N ASN A 297 22.06 -45.03 12.36
CA ASN A 297 21.33 -45.91 11.46
C ASN A 297 20.61 -47.04 12.20
N ASN A 298 20.22 -46.80 13.45
CA ASN A 298 19.48 -47.75 14.28
C ASN A 298 17.97 -47.47 14.24
N GLU A 299 17.17 -48.51 14.04
CA GLU A 299 15.70 -48.39 13.93
C GLU A 299 15.05 -47.81 15.19
N THR A 300 15.44 -48.28 16.37
CA THR A 300 14.87 -47.81 17.65
C THR A 300 15.15 -46.32 17.87
N LEU A 301 16.37 -45.89 17.56
CA LEU A 301 16.77 -44.49 17.67
C LEU A 301 15.98 -43.59 16.71
N VAL A 302 15.81 -44.02 15.45
CA VAL A 302 15.04 -43.29 14.44
C VAL A 302 13.57 -43.14 14.87
N ARG A 303 12.96 -44.20 15.42
CA ARG A 303 11.57 -44.15 15.91
C ARG A 303 11.41 -43.22 17.11
N GLU A 304 12.37 -43.21 18.04
CA GLU A 304 12.35 -42.30 19.18
C GLU A 304 12.42 -40.83 18.74
N VAL A 305 13.26 -40.52 17.74
CA VAL A 305 13.35 -39.18 17.13
C VAL A 305 12.05 -38.80 16.43
N ALA A 306 11.45 -39.72 15.65
CA ALA A 306 10.19 -39.47 14.95
C ALA A 306 9.03 -39.10 15.91
N GLY A 307 9.02 -39.70 17.11
CA GLY A 307 8.01 -39.50 18.14
C GLY A 307 8.38 -38.48 19.21
N PHE A 308 9.41 -37.67 18.99
CA PHE A 308 9.87 -36.69 19.97
C PHE A 308 8.95 -35.46 20.00
N PRO A 309 8.59 -34.89 21.17
CA PRO A 309 7.54 -33.86 21.26
C PRO A 309 7.92 -32.50 20.66
N VAL A 310 9.20 -32.13 20.69
CA VAL A 310 9.73 -30.84 20.19
C VAL A 310 10.56 -31.04 18.92
N PRO A 311 10.81 -29.99 18.11
CA PRO A 311 11.60 -30.14 16.90
C PRO A 311 13.05 -30.55 17.18
N ILE A 312 13.60 -31.39 16.30
CA ILE A 312 14.96 -31.92 16.36
C ILE A 312 15.79 -31.37 15.19
N LEU A 313 16.90 -30.72 15.53
CA LEU A 313 17.90 -30.20 14.62
C LEU A 313 19.16 -31.07 14.66
N VAL A 314 19.57 -31.59 13.51
CA VAL A 314 20.71 -32.50 13.40
C VAL A 314 21.84 -31.85 12.61
N GLY A 315 23.02 -31.79 13.23
CA GLY A 315 24.27 -31.35 12.62
C GLY A 315 25.28 -32.49 12.53
N ILE A 316 24.96 -33.50 11.69
CA ILE A 316 25.76 -34.73 11.54
C ILE A 316 26.03 -34.96 10.04
N GLY A 317 27.30 -34.86 9.62
CA GLY A 317 27.81 -35.44 8.38
C GLY A 317 28.03 -34.50 7.18
N HIS A 318 28.77 -35.02 6.19
CA HIS A 318 29.03 -34.36 4.90
C HIS A 318 27.96 -34.72 3.85
N GLU A 319 27.88 -33.97 2.75
CA GLU A 319 26.79 -34.06 1.76
C GLU A 319 26.55 -35.45 1.14
N LYS A 320 27.57 -36.33 1.12
CA LYS A 320 27.50 -37.62 0.44
C LYS A 320 26.73 -38.70 1.21
N ASP A 321 26.84 -38.74 2.54
CA ASP A 321 26.36 -39.87 3.35
C ASP A 321 25.40 -39.39 4.45
N VAL A 322 24.11 -39.70 4.29
CA VAL A 322 23.05 -39.21 5.16
C VAL A 322 22.58 -40.30 6.13
N PRO A 323 22.80 -40.15 7.45
CA PRO A 323 22.28 -41.11 8.41
C PRO A 323 20.75 -41.08 8.48
N LEU A 324 20.13 -42.22 8.81
CA LEU A 324 18.67 -42.33 8.89
C LEU A 324 18.07 -41.35 9.93
N LEU A 325 18.78 -41.12 11.04
CA LEU A 325 18.40 -40.12 12.03
C LEU A 325 18.25 -38.71 11.45
N ALA A 326 19.11 -38.33 10.49
CA ALA A 326 19.04 -37.01 9.85
C ALA A 326 17.92 -36.92 8.79
N LEU A 327 17.41 -38.06 8.31
CA LEU A 327 16.26 -38.09 7.40
C LEU A 327 14.94 -37.92 8.16
N VAL A 328 14.87 -38.43 9.39
CA VAL A 328 13.69 -38.33 10.25
C VAL A 328 13.64 -37.03 11.05
N SER A 329 14.78 -36.36 11.25
CA SER A 329 14.83 -35.08 11.97
C SER A 329 14.08 -33.97 11.23
N ASP A 330 13.57 -33.02 12.00
CA ASP A 330 12.79 -31.89 11.47
C ASP A 330 13.63 -30.92 10.65
N MET A 331 14.90 -30.73 11.04
CA MET A 331 15.85 -29.92 10.28
C MET A 331 17.23 -30.57 10.29
N ARG A 332 17.87 -30.56 9.12
CA ARG A 332 19.22 -31.08 8.92
C ARG A 332 20.14 -29.99 8.42
N VAL A 333 21.30 -29.88 9.04
CA VAL A 333 22.42 -29.07 8.56
C VAL A 333 23.70 -29.90 8.52
N SER A 334 24.67 -29.45 7.74
CA SER A 334 25.89 -30.23 7.45
C SER A 334 26.95 -30.17 8.56
N THR A 335 26.96 -29.13 9.39
CA THR A 335 28.03 -28.95 10.38
C THR A 335 27.51 -28.45 11.72
N PRO A 336 28.24 -28.69 12.83
CA PRO A 336 27.96 -28.08 14.13
C PRO A 336 27.92 -26.55 14.07
N THR A 337 28.82 -25.92 13.30
CA THR A 337 28.81 -24.47 13.04
C THR A 337 27.52 -24.03 12.35
N ALA A 338 27.03 -24.80 11.37
CA ALA A 338 25.78 -24.50 10.67
C ALA A 338 24.56 -24.61 11.60
N VAL A 339 24.57 -25.52 12.58
CA VAL A 339 23.53 -25.57 13.62
C VAL A 339 23.49 -24.26 14.41
N ALA A 340 24.66 -23.79 14.88
CA ALA A 340 24.74 -22.56 15.64
C ALA A 340 24.24 -21.35 14.82
N ASN A 341 24.68 -21.22 13.57
CA ASN A 341 24.25 -20.15 12.67
C ASN A 341 22.75 -20.19 12.39
N PHE A 342 22.19 -21.38 12.15
CA PHE A 342 20.75 -21.55 11.92
C PHE A 342 19.93 -21.08 13.13
N LEU A 343 20.36 -21.39 14.36
CA LEU A 343 19.70 -20.94 15.57
C LEU A 343 19.81 -19.41 15.75
N ASN A 344 20.95 -18.83 15.38
CA ASN A 344 21.21 -17.39 15.48
C ASN A 344 20.44 -16.55 14.45
N GLU A 345 20.21 -17.07 13.25
CA GLU A 345 19.70 -16.31 12.11
C GLU A 345 18.45 -15.50 12.44
N SER A 346 17.48 -16.12 13.12
CA SER A 346 16.23 -15.43 13.47
C SER A 346 16.45 -14.32 14.50
N TRP A 347 17.34 -14.54 15.48
CA TRP A 347 17.70 -13.53 16.48
C TRP A 347 18.47 -12.35 15.87
N GLU A 348 19.40 -12.62 14.94
CA GLU A 348 20.11 -11.58 14.19
C GLU A 348 19.13 -10.74 13.35
N GLN A 349 18.19 -11.40 12.66
CA GLN A 349 17.13 -10.70 11.93
C GLN A 349 16.28 -9.83 12.86
N ALA A 350 15.89 -10.33 14.04
CA ALA A 350 15.14 -9.53 15.01
C ALA A 350 15.90 -8.29 15.45
N GLU A 351 17.21 -8.40 15.73
CA GLU A 351 18.04 -7.25 16.10
C GLU A 351 18.03 -6.15 15.02
N THR A 352 18.13 -6.54 13.74
CA THR A 352 18.05 -5.58 12.63
C THR A 352 16.69 -4.89 12.49
N LEU A 353 15.61 -5.51 13.00
CA LEU A 353 14.24 -5.00 12.89
C LEU A 353 13.86 -4.07 14.04
N ILE A 354 14.59 -4.06 15.17
CA ILE A 354 14.25 -3.22 16.33
C ILE A 354 14.29 -1.74 15.98
N THR A 355 15.43 -1.23 15.49
CA THR A 355 15.60 0.20 15.20
C THR A 355 14.60 0.73 14.16
N PRO A 356 14.34 0.05 13.01
CA PRO A 356 13.30 0.47 12.08
C PRO A 356 11.90 0.44 12.70
N SER A 357 11.61 -0.54 13.56
CA SER A 357 10.31 -0.67 14.22
C SER A 357 10.07 0.46 15.21
N GLU A 358 11.08 0.84 16.00
CA GLU A 358 11.03 2.02 16.87
C GLU A 358 10.73 3.30 16.07
N GLN A 359 11.48 3.54 15.00
CA GLN A 359 11.25 4.70 14.13
C GLN A 359 9.83 4.68 13.53
N LYS A 360 9.31 3.51 13.16
CA LYS A 360 7.95 3.35 12.63
C LYS A 360 6.89 3.71 13.68
N ILE A 361 7.07 3.31 14.94
CA ILE A 361 6.19 3.68 16.05
C ILE A 361 6.12 5.21 16.19
N PHE A 362 7.28 5.87 16.27
CA PHE A 362 7.33 7.33 16.42
C PHE A 362 6.71 8.07 15.22
N ARG A 363 7.01 7.64 13.99
CA ARG A 363 6.40 8.22 12.78
C ARG A 363 4.88 8.04 12.78
N LYS A 364 4.38 6.89 13.22
CA LYS A 364 2.93 6.64 13.28
C LYS A 364 2.26 7.52 14.34
N PHE A 365 2.87 7.65 15.51
CA PHE A 365 2.40 8.56 16.56
C PHE A 365 2.37 10.02 16.08
N GLN A 366 3.44 10.51 15.46
CA GLN A 366 3.49 11.85 14.89
C GLN A 366 2.39 12.07 13.84
N SER A 367 2.17 11.09 12.97
CA SER A 367 1.11 11.16 11.96
C SER A 367 -0.29 11.22 12.58
N ILE A 368 -0.56 10.45 13.64
CA ILE A 368 -1.85 10.48 14.35
C ILE A 368 -2.06 11.83 15.03
N ILE A 369 -1.03 12.34 15.73
CA ILE A 369 -1.09 13.66 16.38
C ILE A 369 -1.36 14.76 15.35
N GLN A 370 -0.66 14.73 14.22
CA GLN A 370 -0.83 15.73 13.16
C GLN A 370 -2.25 15.69 12.58
N LYS A 371 -2.76 14.49 12.24
CA LYS A 371 -4.14 14.33 11.77
C LYS A 371 -5.18 14.86 12.74
N ASN A 372 -5.00 14.61 14.04
CA ASN A 372 -5.92 15.12 15.06
C ASN A 372 -5.82 16.65 15.19
N LYS A 373 -4.63 17.24 15.09
CA LYS A 373 -4.45 18.70 15.06
C LYS A 373 -5.16 19.32 13.86
N ASP A 374 -4.98 18.72 12.69
CA ASP A 374 -5.60 19.19 11.45
C ASP A 374 -7.14 19.08 11.54
N PHE A 375 -7.66 17.96 12.04
CA PHE A 375 -9.11 17.78 12.28
C PHE A 375 -9.70 18.84 13.22
N VAL A 376 -9.01 19.13 14.34
CA VAL A 376 -9.46 20.18 15.28
C VAL A 376 -9.44 21.55 14.60
N ARG A 377 -8.39 21.86 13.83
CA ARG A 377 -8.26 23.11 13.09
C ARG A 377 -9.40 23.28 12.07
N ASP A 378 -9.63 22.25 11.26
CA ASP A 378 -10.67 22.27 10.22
C ASP A 378 -12.06 22.39 10.83
N SER A 379 -12.28 21.75 11.99
CA SER A 379 -13.53 21.88 12.76
C SER A 379 -13.74 23.29 13.30
N LEU A 380 -12.68 23.92 13.82
CA LEU A 380 -12.71 25.32 14.28
C LEU A 380 -13.00 26.28 13.13
N ASP A 381 -12.36 26.10 11.98
CA ASP A 381 -12.58 26.92 10.78
C ASP A 381 -14.02 26.74 10.25
N THR A 382 -14.54 25.51 10.26
CA THR A 382 -15.93 25.23 9.88
C THR A 382 -16.92 25.93 10.82
N MET A 383 -16.70 25.84 12.14
CA MET A 383 -17.52 26.56 13.12
C MET A 383 -17.46 28.07 12.91
N LYS A 384 -16.26 28.63 12.72
CA LYS A 384 -16.07 30.06 12.46
C LYS A 384 -16.86 30.52 11.23
N ASN A 385 -16.80 29.76 10.15
CA ASN A 385 -17.54 30.06 8.92
C ASN A 385 -19.06 29.96 9.12
N ALA A 386 -19.52 28.97 9.89
CA ALA A 386 -20.94 28.82 10.23
C ALA A 386 -21.45 30.01 11.07
N PHE A 387 -20.71 30.42 12.10
CA PHE A 387 -21.05 31.60 12.89
C PHE A 387 -21.06 32.86 12.05
N GLN A 388 -20.05 33.09 11.20
CA GLN A 388 -20.03 34.23 10.28
C GLN A 388 -21.27 34.27 9.38
N LYS A 389 -21.70 33.11 8.86
CA LYS A 389 -22.93 33.03 8.07
C LYS A 389 -24.16 33.41 8.88
N ILE A 390 -24.32 32.88 10.09
CA ILE A 390 -25.44 33.22 10.99
C ILE A 390 -25.46 34.73 11.30
N PHE A 391 -24.31 35.33 11.63
CA PHE A 391 -24.20 36.76 11.90
C PHE A 391 -24.58 37.60 10.67
N ASN A 392 -24.16 37.19 9.48
CA ASN A 392 -24.51 37.86 8.23
C ASN A 392 -26.02 37.77 7.95
N ASP A 393 -26.62 36.60 8.15
CA ASP A 393 -28.05 36.39 7.94
C ASP A 393 -28.89 37.17 8.96
N PHE A 394 -28.47 37.22 10.22
CA PHE A 394 -29.09 38.07 11.24
C PHE A 394 -29.00 39.56 10.87
N SER A 395 -27.83 40.03 10.44
CA SER A 395 -27.64 41.42 10.02
C SER A 395 -28.54 41.77 8.83
N ARG A 396 -28.69 40.85 7.87
CA ARG A 396 -29.62 41.02 6.73
C ARG A 396 -31.06 41.10 7.20
N ALA A 397 -31.50 40.20 8.07
CA ALA A 397 -32.86 40.22 8.62
C ALA A 397 -33.16 41.52 9.38
N GLN A 398 -32.21 42.00 10.17
CA GLN A 398 -32.31 43.29 10.86
C GLN A 398 -32.49 44.45 9.87
N GLU A 399 -31.71 44.47 8.79
CA GLU A 399 -31.81 45.51 7.77
C GLU A 399 -33.14 45.42 7.01
N SER A 400 -33.59 44.22 6.64
CA SER A 400 -34.91 44.00 6.04
C SER A 400 -36.06 44.48 6.93
N LEU A 401 -35.98 44.23 8.25
CA LEU A 401 -36.95 44.74 9.21
C LEU A 401 -36.96 46.27 9.25
N LYS A 402 -35.79 46.92 9.30
CA LYS A 402 -35.69 48.39 9.24
C LYS A 402 -36.34 48.95 7.98
N ILE A 403 -36.06 48.35 6.82
CA ILE A 403 -36.65 48.73 5.53
C ILE A 403 -38.18 48.54 5.57
N GLY A 404 -38.65 47.41 6.08
CA GLY A 404 -40.07 47.12 6.24
C GLY A 404 -40.78 48.15 7.13
N PHE A 405 -40.24 48.45 8.31
CA PHE A 405 -40.78 49.49 9.20
C PHE A 405 -40.79 50.88 8.55
N LYS A 406 -39.74 51.23 7.81
CA LYS A 406 -39.69 52.48 7.05
C LYS A 406 -40.79 52.52 5.98
N SER A 407 -40.99 51.44 5.24
CA SER A 407 -42.05 51.34 4.24
C SER A 407 -43.45 51.47 4.86
N ILE A 408 -43.70 50.81 6.00
CA ILE A 408 -44.97 50.96 6.73
C ILE A 408 -45.17 52.42 7.15
N LYS A 409 -44.15 53.07 7.70
CA LYS A 409 -44.20 54.49 8.07
C LYS A 409 -44.53 55.37 6.87
N ASP A 410 -43.87 55.14 5.74
CA ASP A 410 -44.10 55.92 4.51
C ASP A 410 -45.51 55.70 3.96
N GLN A 411 -46.03 54.47 4.03
CA GLN A 411 -47.42 54.15 3.70
C GLN A 411 -48.42 54.86 4.62
N MET A 412 -48.16 54.90 5.94
CA MET A 412 -49.01 55.63 6.88
C MET A 412 -49.04 57.13 6.57
N ILE A 413 -47.89 57.72 6.22
CA ILE A 413 -47.80 59.12 5.79
C ILE A 413 -48.60 59.33 4.50
N ASP A 414 -48.53 58.42 3.52
CA ASP A 414 -49.30 58.53 2.28
C ASP A 414 -50.82 58.39 2.53
N ILE A 415 -51.23 57.46 3.40
CA ILE A 415 -52.63 57.33 3.83
C ILE A 415 -53.10 58.62 4.49
N ASP A 416 -52.33 59.19 5.41
CA ASP A 416 -52.66 60.46 6.07
C ASP A 416 -52.80 61.59 5.04
N ARG A 417 -51.87 61.69 4.08
CA ARG A 417 -51.97 62.65 2.96
C ARG A 417 -53.20 62.43 2.10
N ARG A 418 -53.59 61.19 1.81
CA ARG A 418 -54.81 60.87 1.03
C ARG A 418 -56.07 61.21 1.81
N ILE A 419 -56.13 60.90 3.11
CA ILE A 419 -57.26 61.24 3.97
C ILE A 419 -57.41 62.76 4.04
N ASN A 420 -56.34 63.48 4.39
CA ASN A 420 -56.36 64.93 4.47
C ASN A 420 -56.61 65.57 3.09
N GLY A 421 -55.97 65.04 2.05
CA GLY A 421 -56.11 65.47 0.67
C GLY A 421 -57.45 65.14 0.02
N ALA A 422 -58.23 64.19 0.54
CA ALA A 422 -59.60 63.89 0.09
C ALA A 422 -60.64 64.64 0.93
N LEU A 423 -60.45 64.73 2.24
CA LEU A 423 -61.36 65.44 3.13
C LEU A 423 -61.40 66.94 2.81
N ILE A 424 -60.26 67.59 2.59
CA ILE A 424 -60.21 69.03 2.29
C ILE A 424 -61.01 69.40 1.02
N PRO A 425 -60.84 68.74 -0.14
CA PRO A 425 -61.65 69.02 -1.32
C PRO A 425 -63.10 68.56 -1.20
N VAL A 426 -63.42 67.49 -0.47
CA VAL A 426 -64.82 67.11 -0.21
C VAL A 426 -65.52 68.17 0.64
N PHE A 427 -64.89 68.62 1.73
CA PHE A 427 -65.39 69.74 2.53
C PHE A 427 -65.48 71.03 1.71
N ARG A 428 -64.49 71.34 0.87
CA ARG A 428 -64.57 72.49 -0.06
C ARG A 428 -65.70 72.36 -1.06
N LYS A 429 -65.92 71.19 -1.64
CA LYS A 429 -66.96 70.95 -2.66
C LYS A 429 -68.36 71.01 -2.03
N ILE A 430 -68.54 70.42 -0.85
CA ILE A 430 -69.77 70.54 -0.06
C ILE A 430 -70.01 72.02 0.31
N ASN A 431 -68.99 72.73 0.78
CA ASN A 431 -69.12 74.13 1.16
C ASN A 431 -69.40 75.05 -0.04
N PHE A 432 -68.77 74.80 -1.20
CA PHE A 432 -69.07 75.49 -2.46
C PHE A 432 -70.48 75.18 -2.97
N SER A 433 -70.94 73.94 -2.88
CA SER A 433 -72.31 73.55 -3.26
C SER A 433 -73.35 74.20 -2.36
N ILE A 434 -73.10 74.31 -1.05
CA ILE A 434 -73.98 75.00 -0.10
C ILE A 434 -73.98 76.51 -0.35
N LEU A 435 -72.83 77.13 -0.64
CA LEU A 435 -72.73 78.56 -0.99
C LEU A 435 -73.41 78.88 -2.32
N ASN A 436 -73.26 78.03 -3.34
CA ASN A 436 -73.93 78.21 -4.63
C ASN A 436 -75.44 78.02 -4.51
N LEU A 437 -75.92 77.01 -3.77
CA LEU A 437 -77.36 76.86 -3.47
C LEU A 437 -77.92 78.11 -2.77
N LYS A 438 -77.21 78.66 -1.79
CA LYS A 438 -77.64 79.86 -1.05
C LYS A 438 -77.71 81.10 -1.95
N ASN A 439 -76.74 81.29 -2.85
CA ASN A 439 -76.71 82.44 -3.76
C ASN A 439 -77.71 82.31 -4.92
N THR A 440 -77.88 81.12 -5.50
CA THR A 440 -78.86 80.90 -6.58
C THR A 440 -80.30 80.99 -6.09
N ILE A 441 -80.59 80.53 -4.86
CA ILE A 441 -81.93 80.64 -4.25
C ILE A 441 -82.22 82.10 -3.86
N SER A 442 -81.23 82.83 -3.33
CA SER A 442 -81.43 84.21 -2.88
C SER A 442 -81.66 85.20 -4.02
N ASP A 443 -80.93 85.08 -5.14
CA ASP A 443 -81.02 86.03 -6.25
C ASP A 443 -82.19 85.77 -7.21
N SER A 444 -82.59 84.51 -7.41
CA SER A 444 -83.65 84.16 -8.38
C SER A 444 -85.06 84.42 -7.86
N ILE A 445 -85.29 84.24 -6.55
CA ILE A 445 -86.62 84.39 -5.94
C ILE A 445 -86.96 85.87 -5.73
N THR A 446 -86.02 86.69 -5.27
CA THR A 446 -86.29 88.10 -4.94
C THR A 446 -86.43 88.99 -6.18
N LYS A 447 -85.54 88.85 -7.18
CA LYS A 447 -85.57 89.73 -8.37
C LYS A 447 -86.75 89.46 -9.29
N LYS A 448 -87.17 88.20 -9.43
CA LYS A 448 -88.31 87.84 -10.30
C LYS A 448 -89.64 88.21 -9.65
N PHE A 449 -89.81 87.90 -8.35
CA PHE A 449 -91.03 88.22 -7.62
C PHE A 449 -91.29 89.72 -7.51
N LEU A 450 -90.26 90.53 -7.19
CA LEU A 450 -90.41 91.99 -7.11
C LEU A 450 -90.76 92.62 -8.46
N LYS A 451 -90.17 92.12 -9.55
CA LYS A 451 -90.47 92.62 -10.91
C LYS A 451 -91.92 92.35 -11.32
N ASP A 452 -92.41 91.14 -11.04
CA ASP A 452 -93.78 90.74 -11.38
C ASP A 452 -94.83 91.46 -10.51
N PHE A 453 -94.54 91.63 -9.22
CA PHE A 453 -95.43 92.34 -8.28
C PHE A 453 -95.58 93.83 -8.61
N ILE A 454 -94.47 94.52 -8.92
CA ILE A 454 -94.49 95.93 -9.32
C ILE A 454 -95.26 96.11 -10.63
N GLY A 455 -95.11 95.18 -11.59
CA GLY A 455 -95.85 95.21 -12.85
C GLY A 455 -97.37 95.08 -12.67
N ALA A 456 -97.82 94.22 -11.75
CA ALA A 456 -99.25 94.04 -11.46
C ALA A 456 -99.87 95.26 -10.78
N LYS A 457 -99.15 95.87 -9.83
CA LYS A 457 -99.60 97.08 -9.10
C LYS A 457 -99.92 98.23 -10.05
N ASN A 458 -99.00 98.55 -10.96
CA ASN A 458 -99.15 99.72 -11.84
C ASN A 458 -100.38 99.64 -12.75
N ARG A 459 -100.73 98.44 -13.25
CA ARG A 459 -101.92 98.23 -14.11
C ARG A 459 -103.23 98.49 -13.38
N ILE A 460 -103.28 98.18 -12.08
CA ILE A 460 -104.46 98.41 -11.24
C ILE A 460 -104.64 99.91 -10.99
N GLU A 461 -103.56 100.65 -10.70
CA GLU A 461 -103.59 102.10 -10.49
C GLU A 461 -104.10 102.87 -11.72
N GLU A 462 -103.66 102.47 -12.92
CA GLU A 462 -104.12 103.06 -14.19
C GLU A 462 -105.63 102.85 -14.42
N SER A 463 -106.14 101.66 -14.08
CA SER A 463 -107.55 101.31 -14.27
C SER A 463 -108.46 102.10 -13.31
N ILE A 464 -108.07 102.25 -12.05
CA ILE A 464 -108.83 103.01 -11.05
C ILE A 464 -108.93 104.49 -11.45
N THR A 465 -107.84 105.07 -11.95
CA THR A 465 -107.78 106.47 -12.38
C THR A 465 -108.73 106.74 -13.56
N SER A 466 -108.86 105.77 -14.48
CA SER A 466 -109.78 105.84 -15.62
C SER A 466 -111.25 105.89 -15.17
N TYR A 467 -111.65 104.99 -14.26
CA TYR A 467 -113.04 104.94 -13.78
C TYR A 467 -113.42 106.18 -12.95
N GLN A 468 -112.51 106.74 -12.16
CA GLN A 468 -112.75 108.00 -11.44
C GLN A 468 -113.07 109.18 -12.36
N LYS A 469 -112.40 109.27 -13.53
CA LYS A 469 -112.67 110.32 -14.53
C LYS A 469 -114.04 110.18 -15.19
N GLN A 470 -114.51 108.96 -15.41
CA GLN A 470 -115.84 108.73 -16.00
C GLN A 470 -116.97 109.09 -15.03
N LEU A 471 -116.81 108.77 -13.75
CA LEU A 471 -117.78 109.08 -12.69
C LEU A 471 -117.97 110.58 -12.47
N THR A 472 -116.90 111.37 -12.51
CA THR A 472 -116.94 112.82 -12.26
C THR A 472 -117.56 113.62 -13.40
N ASN A 473 -117.51 113.14 -14.64
CA ASN A 473 -118.09 113.86 -15.78
C ASN A 473 -119.62 113.70 -15.91
N ASN A 474 -120.22 112.69 -15.29
CA ASN A 474 -121.65 112.41 -15.41
C ASN A 474 -122.49 112.82 -14.17
N ASP A 475 -121.94 113.64 -13.27
CA ASP A 475 -122.67 114.12 -12.07
C ASP A 475 -123.66 115.25 -12.40
N PRO A 476 -124.99 115.04 -12.26
CA PRO A 476 -126.02 116.03 -12.61
C PRO A 476 -125.97 117.32 -11.78
N LYS A 477 -125.43 117.29 -10.56
CA LYS A 477 -125.33 118.48 -9.67
C LYS A 477 -124.43 119.56 -10.25
N ARG A 478 -123.55 119.21 -11.20
CA ARG A 478 -122.63 120.16 -11.82
C ARG A 478 -123.35 121.19 -12.70
N GLN A 479 -124.46 120.83 -13.37
CA GLN A 479 -125.16 121.77 -14.25
C GLN A 479 -125.89 122.89 -13.47
N LEU A 480 -126.46 122.57 -12.30
CA LEU A 480 -127.10 123.58 -11.43
C LEU A 480 -126.08 124.55 -10.80
N LYS A 481 -124.85 124.09 -10.53
CA LYS A 481 -123.76 124.97 -10.04
C LYS A 481 -123.24 125.95 -11.08
N LEU A 482 -123.50 125.72 -12.37
CA LEU A 482 -123.11 126.64 -13.44
C LEU A 482 -124.11 127.79 -13.64
N GLY A 483 -125.17 127.87 -12.82
CA GLY A 483 -126.10 129.01 -12.76
C GLY A 483 -127.44 128.80 -13.44
N TYR A 484 -127.72 127.61 -13.97
CA TYR A 484 -129.03 127.26 -14.51
C TYR A 484 -130.01 126.93 -13.39
N SER A 485 -131.24 127.43 -13.48
CA SER A 485 -132.31 127.18 -12.51
C SER A 485 -133.37 126.23 -13.07
N ILE A 486 -133.99 125.44 -12.20
CA ILE A 486 -135.12 124.58 -12.55
C ILE A 486 -136.39 125.24 -12.02
N VAL A 487 -137.29 125.63 -12.92
CA VAL A 487 -138.55 126.29 -12.56
C VAL A 487 -139.67 125.26 -12.50
N MET A 488 -140.44 125.28 -11.41
CA MET A 488 -141.53 124.33 -11.14
C MET A 488 -142.82 125.07 -10.78
N LYS A 489 -143.98 124.50 -11.18
CA LYS A 489 -145.31 124.92 -10.71
C LYS A 489 -146.07 123.68 -10.23
N ASP A 490 -146.64 123.74 -9.04
CA ASP A 490 -147.36 122.63 -8.38
C ASP A 490 -146.55 121.31 -8.37
N GLY A 491 -145.23 121.40 -8.18
CA GLY A 491 -144.32 120.25 -8.12
C GLY A 491 -143.91 119.67 -9.49
N ARG A 492 -144.30 120.27 -10.62
CA ARG A 492 -143.89 119.82 -11.97
C ARG A 492 -142.93 120.81 -12.62
N ILE A 493 -141.86 120.28 -13.22
CA ILE A 493 -140.84 121.07 -13.94
C ILE A 493 -141.45 121.65 -15.21
N LEU A 494 -141.44 122.98 -15.27
CA LEU A 494 -141.85 123.74 -16.43
C LEU A 494 -140.70 123.77 -17.43
N LYS A 495 -141.00 123.37 -18.67
CA LYS A 495 -140.01 123.41 -19.77
C LYS A 495 -140.34 124.49 -20.80
N THR A 496 -141.57 124.97 -20.83
CA THR A 496 -142.06 125.93 -21.84
C THR A 496 -143.00 126.96 -21.23
N THR A 497 -143.03 128.16 -21.83
CA THR A 497 -143.79 129.32 -21.33
C THR A 497 -145.30 129.19 -21.51
N SER A 498 -145.78 128.25 -22.32
CA SER A 498 -147.22 127.97 -22.51
C SER A 498 -147.89 127.41 -21.25
N GLN A 499 -147.10 126.94 -20.27
CA GLN A 499 -147.55 126.25 -19.06
C GLN A 499 -147.73 127.19 -17.86
N ILE A 500 -147.57 128.50 -18.07
CA ILE A 500 -147.71 129.54 -17.04
C ILE A 500 -148.71 130.60 -17.51
N GLN A 501 -149.42 131.23 -16.58
CA GLN A 501 -150.30 132.36 -16.81
C GLN A 501 -149.86 133.56 -15.98
N LYS A 502 -150.17 134.76 -16.48
CA LYS A 502 -149.80 136.01 -15.82
C LYS A 502 -150.58 136.11 -14.49
N GLY A 503 -149.85 136.23 -13.38
CA GLY A 503 -150.34 136.18 -12.00
C GLY A 503 -149.97 134.89 -11.26
N ASP A 504 -149.44 133.87 -11.93
CA ASP A 504 -149.06 132.61 -11.28
C ASP A 504 -147.83 132.76 -10.39
N VAL A 505 -147.84 132.12 -9.23
CA VAL A 505 -146.64 131.91 -8.40
C VAL A 505 -145.95 130.62 -8.82
N VAL A 506 -144.66 130.71 -9.18
CA VAL A 506 -143.81 129.58 -9.57
C VAL A 506 -142.62 129.44 -8.62
N SER A 507 -142.21 128.21 -8.35
CA SER A 507 -141.08 127.90 -7.48
C SER A 507 -139.82 127.66 -8.31
N VAL A 508 -138.77 128.46 -8.08
CA VAL A 508 -137.50 128.39 -8.81
C VAL A 508 -136.45 127.75 -7.91
N GLY A 509 -135.97 126.57 -8.29
CA GLY A 509 -134.90 125.85 -7.62
C GLY A 509 -133.52 126.23 -8.18
N LEU A 510 -132.59 126.56 -7.28
CA LEU A 510 -131.19 126.84 -7.59
C LEU A 510 -130.27 125.73 -7.06
N SER A 511 -128.96 125.87 -7.26
CA SER A 511 -127.94 124.93 -6.77
C SER A 511 -128.06 124.66 -5.26
N GLU A 512 -128.45 125.66 -4.49
CA GLU A 512 -128.83 125.54 -3.09
C GLU A 512 -130.06 126.43 -2.81
N GLY A 513 -131.18 125.80 -2.41
CA GLY A 513 -132.42 126.49 -2.07
C GLY A 513 -133.40 126.70 -3.24
N SER A 514 -134.64 127.08 -2.89
CA SER A 514 -135.68 127.47 -3.83
C SER A 514 -136.45 128.68 -3.31
N PHE A 515 -136.94 129.51 -4.21
CA PHE A 515 -137.79 130.66 -3.87
C PHE A 515 -139.00 130.73 -4.80
N ASP A 516 -140.07 131.33 -4.30
CA ASP A 516 -141.32 131.50 -5.05
C ASP A 516 -141.38 132.90 -5.68
N SER A 517 -141.85 132.98 -6.93
CA SER A 517 -141.90 134.21 -7.72
C SER A 517 -143.20 134.29 -8.52
N GLU A 518 -143.83 135.46 -8.53
CA GLU A 518 -145.06 135.70 -9.28
C GLU A 518 -144.77 136.18 -10.73
N VAL A 519 -145.45 135.59 -11.70
CA VAL A 519 -145.24 135.84 -13.13
C VAL A 519 -146.02 137.09 -13.56
N LYS A 520 -145.32 138.22 -13.74
CA LYS A 520 -145.96 139.49 -14.12
C LYS A 520 -146.21 139.69 -15.61
N ILE A 521 -145.37 139.14 -16.49
CA ILE A 521 -145.48 139.30 -17.94
C ILE A 521 -144.97 138.02 -18.58
N ILE A 522 -145.74 137.44 -19.49
CA ILE A 522 -145.33 136.30 -20.31
C ILE A 522 -145.11 136.83 -21.72
N LYS A 523 -143.93 136.55 -22.29
CA LYS A 523 -143.55 136.91 -23.65
C LYS A 523 -143.68 135.72 -24.59
#